data_AF-A0A2V1CJQ4-F1
#
_entry.id   AF-A0A2V1CJQ4-F1
#
_cell.length_a   1.000
_cell.length_b   1.000
_cell.length_c   1.000
_cell.angle_alpha   90.00
_cell.angle_beta   90.00
_cell.angle_gamma   90.00
#
_symmetry.space_group_name_H-M   'P 1'
#
loop_
_entity.id
_entity.type
_entity.pdbx_description
1 polymer ?
#
loop_
_entity_poly.entity_id
_entity_poly.type
_entity_poly.pdbx_seq_one_letter_code
_entity_poly.pdbx_strand_id
1 'polypeptide(L)'
;GASIDEVRAHFQTWVPKSLESRLMPDTTSTIKDLALRRATTAPRYEYCLLVDEISLESLDYPFPGRSLVVKLVCRDWEIDLTVEEKLQEVPPPYHAGITEYDEEDVGWMYMSLDNYMEFYTDLQASDWDDVYMRPPYLDGSEDETNMIGHWR
;
A
#
# COMPACT_ATOMS: atom_id res chain seq x y z
N GLY A 1 -7.85 -6.52 -13.73
CA GLY A 1 -8.31 -6.45 -12.33
C GLY A 1 -8.89 -5.06 -12.04
N ALA A 2 -9.28 -4.79 -10.80
CA ALA A 2 -9.61 -3.42 -10.36
C ALA A 2 -8.35 -2.55 -10.32
N SER A 3 -8.47 -1.26 -10.59
CA SER A 3 -7.36 -0.31 -10.46
C SER A 3 -7.07 0.02 -9.00
N ILE A 4 -5.88 0.57 -8.72
CA ILE A 4 -5.51 1.01 -7.38
C ILE A 4 -6.46 2.11 -6.88
N ASP A 5 -6.89 3.01 -7.77
CA ASP A 5 -7.84 4.07 -7.42
C ASP A 5 -9.23 3.52 -7.08
N GLU A 6 -9.71 2.51 -7.81
CA GLU A 6 -10.97 1.82 -7.50
C GLU A 6 -10.91 1.11 -6.15
N VAL A 7 -9.80 0.42 -5.87
CA VAL A 7 -9.55 -0.25 -4.58
C VAL A 7 -9.49 0.76 -3.45
N ARG A 8 -8.77 1.87 -3.62
CA ARG A 8 -8.62 2.94 -2.63
C ARG A 8 -9.97 3.60 -2.34
N ALA A 9 -10.72 3.99 -3.36
CA ALA A 9 -12.05 4.60 -3.19
C ALA A 9 -13.03 3.68 -2.46
N HIS A 10 -13.01 2.38 -2.78
CA HIS A 10 -13.79 1.39 -2.05
C HIS A 10 -13.32 1.28 -0.60
N PHE A 11 -12.01 1.24 -0.35
CA PHE A 11 -11.44 1.12 0.99
C PHE A 11 -11.77 2.33 1.88
N GLN A 12 -11.63 3.55 1.36
CA GLN A 12 -12.03 4.80 2.00
C GLN A 12 -13.52 4.80 2.39
N THR A 13 -14.38 4.21 1.55
CA THR A 13 -15.82 4.08 1.84
C THR A 13 -16.14 2.97 2.85
N TRP A 14 -15.37 1.88 2.82
CA TRP A 14 -15.60 0.70 3.65
C TRP A 14 -15.13 0.91 5.09
N VAL A 15 -13.99 1.57 5.32
CA VAL A 15 -13.41 1.71 6.66
C VAL A 15 -14.36 2.36 7.67
N PRO A 16 -15.00 3.53 7.40
CA PRO A 16 -15.94 4.14 8.34
C PRO A 16 -17.11 3.22 8.68
N LYS A 17 -17.71 2.57 7.66
CA LYS A 17 -18.82 1.63 7.84
C LYS A 17 -18.43 0.42 8.68
N SER A 18 -17.23 -0.11 8.44
CA SER A 18 -16.66 -1.24 9.17
C SER A 18 -16.43 -0.89 10.64
N LEU A 19 -15.88 0.30 10.91
CA LEU A 19 -15.67 0.81 12.27
C LEU A 19 -16.99 1.02 13.01
N GLU A 20 -17.97 1.68 12.38
CA GLU A 20 -19.30 1.92 12.96
C GLU A 20 -19.99 0.62 13.34
N SER A 21 -19.96 -0.41 12.47
CA SER A 21 -20.57 -1.72 12.74
C SER A 21 -19.98 -2.45 13.95
N ARG A 22 -18.76 -2.07 14.37
CA ARG A 22 -18.04 -2.68 15.49
C ARG A 22 -18.19 -1.89 16.80
N LEU A 23 -18.82 -0.71 16.77
CA LEU A 23 -19.12 0.06 17.97
C LEU A 23 -20.30 -0.58 18.71
N MET A 24 -20.16 -0.77 20.02
CA MET A 24 -21.25 -1.31 20.85
C MET A 24 -22.41 -0.30 20.93
N PRO A 25 -23.69 -0.76 20.91
CA PRO A 25 -24.88 0.11 20.86
C PRO A 25 -24.94 1.17 21.98
N ASP A 26 -24.38 0.86 23.15
CA ASP A 26 -24.54 1.66 24.36
C ASP A 26 -23.31 2.53 24.70
N THR A 27 -22.38 2.72 23.75
CA THR A 27 -21.15 3.46 24.01
C THR A 27 -21.40 4.97 24.00
N THR A 28 -21.62 5.56 25.18
CA THR A 28 -21.78 7.00 25.38
C THR A 28 -20.47 7.74 25.04
N SER A 29 -20.61 8.71 24.15
CA SER A 29 -19.57 9.44 23.41
C SER A 29 -18.62 10.29 24.28
N THR A 30 -17.61 9.68 24.90
CA THR A 30 -16.44 10.44 25.41
C THR A 30 -15.13 9.64 25.30
N ILE A 31 -15.20 8.31 25.39
CA ILE A 31 -14.10 7.39 25.02
C ILE A 31 -14.02 7.18 23.50
N LYS A 32 -15.06 7.58 22.75
CA LYS A 32 -15.14 7.45 21.29
C LYS A 32 -13.93 8.04 20.60
N ASP A 33 -13.45 9.22 20.95
CA ASP A 33 -12.31 9.80 20.22
C ASP A 33 -11.01 9.01 20.39
N LEU A 34 -10.68 8.53 21.59
CA LEU A 34 -9.39 7.84 21.79
C LEU A 34 -9.43 6.37 21.33
N ALA A 35 -10.57 5.68 21.54
CA ALA A 35 -10.75 4.31 21.09
C ALA A 35 -11.03 4.24 19.59
N LEU A 36 -11.77 5.19 19.02
CA LEU A 36 -11.90 5.35 17.57
C LEU A 36 -10.55 5.74 16.97
N ARG A 37 -9.81 6.72 17.53
CA ARG A 37 -8.45 7.04 17.07
C ARG A 37 -7.53 5.82 17.10
N ARG A 38 -7.47 5.08 18.22
CA ARG A 38 -6.66 3.85 18.31
C ARG A 38 -7.14 2.72 17.41
N ALA A 39 -8.44 2.64 17.16
CA ALA A 39 -9.01 1.65 16.25
C ALA A 39 -8.82 2.05 14.78
N THR A 40 -8.81 3.35 14.44
CA THR A 40 -8.54 3.86 13.10
C THR A 40 -7.05 3.84 12.78
N THR A 41 -6.18 3.82 13.79
CA THR A 41 -4.71 3.69 13.65
C THR A 41 -4.23 2.23 13.66
N ALA A 42 -5.12 1.27 13.45
CA ALA A 42 -4.68 -0.11 13.27
C ALA A 42 -4.33 -0.30 11.78
N PRO A 43 -3.18 -0.91 11.44
CA PRO A 43 -2.72 -1.04 10.05
C PRO A 43 -3.78 -1.57 9.07
N ARG A 44 -4.65 -2.48 9.51
CA ARG A 44 -5.78 -3.00 8.69
C ARG A 44 -6.82 -1.98 8.21
N TYR A 45 -6.86 -0.79 8.80
CA TYR A 45 -7.76 0.28 8.37
C TYR A 45 -7.01 1.40 7.67
N GLU A 46 -5.68 1.42 7.70
CA GLU A 46 -4.84 2.40 7.02
C GLU A 46 -4.34 1.86 5.68
N TYR A 47 -4.06 0.56 5.62
CA TYR A 47 -3.49 -0.10 4.46
C TYR A 47 -4.37 -1.25 3.97
N CYS A 48 -4.47 -1.37 2.65
CA CYS A 48 -5.15 -2.47 1.96
C CYS A 48 -4.13 -3.33 1.23
N LEU A 49 -4.24 -4.67 1.36
CA LEU A 49 -3.50 -5.59 0.53
C LEU A 49 -4.22 -5.82 -0.79
N LEU A 50 -3.51 -5.59 -1.89
CA LEU A 50 -3.95 -5.87 -3.24
C LEU A 50 -3.02 -6.93 -3.86
N VAL A 51 -3.62 -7.93 -4.49
CA VAL A 51 -2.91 -8.95 -5.27
C VAL A 51 -3.28 -8.73 -6.73
N ASP A 52 -2.29 -8.35 -7.54
CA ASP A 52 -2.45 -8.17 -8.98
C ASP A 52 -1.69 -9.23 -9.78
N GLU A 53 -1.59 -9.04 -11.10
CA GLU A 53 -0.92 -9.99 -11.98
C GLU A 53 0.57 -10.13 -11.66
N ILE A 54 1.27 -9.03 -11.37
CA ILE A 54 2.69 -9.05 -11.00
C ILE A 54 2.89 -9.79 -9.67
N SER A 55 2.00 -9.56 -8.69
CA SER A 55 1.99 -10.33 -7.44
C SER A 55 1.83 -11.83 -7.70
N LEU A 56 0.90 -12.25 -8.56
CA LEU A 56 0.71 -13.66 -8.88
C LEU A 56 1.90 -14.26 -9.63
N GLU A 57 2.46 -13.54 -10.60
CA GLU A 57 3.64 -13.96 -11.36
C GLU A 57 4.87 -14.12 -10.46
N SER A 58 5.00 -13.32 -9.39
CA SER A 58 6.13 -13.44 -8.45
C SER A 58 6.29 -14.84 -7.82
N LEU A 59 5.23 -15.68 -7.85
CA LEU A 59 5.30 -17.08 -7.41
C LEU A 59 6.18 -17.95 -8.32
N ASP A 60 6.20 -17.65 -9.61
CA ASP A 60 6.95 -18.40 -10.62
C ASP A 60 8.39 -17.87 -10.79
N TYR A 61 8.68 -16.69 -10.23
CA TYR A 61 9.98 -16.04 -10.25
C TYR A 61 10.54 -15.90 -8.82
N PRO A 62 11.02 -17.00 -8.21
CA PRO A 62 11.50 -16.97 -6.83
C PRO A 62 12.73 -16.07 -6.70
N PHE A 63 12.58 -14.97 -5.97
CA PHE A 63 13.68 -14.10 -5.59
C PHE A 63 14.45 -14.72 -4.41
N PRO A 64 15.80 -14.60 -4.38
CA PRO A 64 16.58 -15.07 -3.24
C PRO A 64 16.09 -14.45 -1.93
N GLY A 65 15.55 -15.27 -1.03
CA GLY A 65 15.12 -14.84 0.30
C GLY A 65 13.81 -14.05 0.37
N ARG A 66 12.99 -14.05 -0.69
CA ARG A 66 11.71 -13.30 -0.68
C ARG A 66 10.54 -14.20 -1.10
N SER A 67 9.48 -14.18 -0.30
CA SER A 67 8.21 -14.86 -0.57
C SER A 67 7.35 -14.09 -1.57
N LEU A 68 6.14 -14.61 -1.84
CA LEU A 68 5.08 -13.95 -2.61
C LEU A 68 5.04 -12.44 -2.33
N VAL A 69 5.00 -11.65 -3.38
CA VAL A 69 4.92 -10.18 -3.29
C VAL A 69 3.46 -9.74 -3.37
N VAL A 70 3.08 -8.81 -2.50
CA VAL A 70 1.76 -8.16 -2.47
C VAL A 70 1.92 -6.65 -2.67
N LYS A 71 0.85 -5.97 -3.09
CA LYS A 71 0.80 -4.50 -3.10
C LYS A 71 0.16 -4.03 -1.79
N LEU A 72 0.86 -3.15 -1.07
CA LEU A 72 0.32 -2.44 0.07
C LEU A 72 -0.17 -1.06 -0.39
N VAL A 73 -1.47 -0.80 -0.30
CA VAL A 73 -2.10 0.45 -0.76
C VAL A 73 -2.46 1.30 0.45
N CYS A 74 -1.99 2.55 0.48
CA CYS A 74 -2.35 3.52 1.51
C CYS A 74 -3.76 4.09 1.24
N ARG A 75 -4.62 4.07 2.28
CA ARG A 75 -6.04 4.50 2.20
C ARG A 75 -6.19 5.97 1.85
N ASP A 76 -5.49 6.81 2.58
CA ASP A 76 -5.68 8.27 2.54
C ASP A 76 -4.67 8.96 1.63
N TRP A 77 -3.85 8.19 0.92
CA TRP A 77 -2.97 8.77 -0.06
C TRP A 77 -3.79 9.36 -1.20
N GLU A 78 -3.53 10.63 -1.48
CA GLU A 78 -4.13 11.38 -2.56
C GLU A 78 -3.00 12.07 -3.32
N ILE A 79 -3.13 12.13 -4.64
CA ILE A 79 -2.22 12.88 -5.49
C ILE A 79 -3.00 13.97 -6.19
N ASP A 80 -2.52 15.20 -6.02
CA ASP A 80 -3.03 16.39 -6.69
C ASP A 80 -2.50 16.46 -8.13
N LEU A 81 -2.74 15.41 -8.92
CA LEU A 81 -2.44 15.42 -10.35
C LEU A 81 -3.64 15.88 -11.17
N THR A 82 -3.35 16.76 -12.14
CA THR A 82 -4.25 17.08 -13.25
C THR A 82 -4.50 15.86 -14.14
N VAL A 83 -5.55 15.94 -14.97
CA VAL A 83 -5.86 14.86 -15.93
C VAL A 83 -4.69 14.67 -16.90
N GLU A 84 -4.04 15.77 -17.30
CA GLU A 84 -2.89 15.78 -18.20
C GLU A 84 -1.67 15.09 -17.57
N GLU A 85 -1.39 15.31 -16.28
CA GLU A 85 -0.29 14.66 -15.56
C GLU A 85 -0.53 13.15 -15.41
N LYS A 86 -1.78 12.73 -15.15
CA LYS A 86 -2.14 11.30 -15.09
C LYS A 86 -1.99 10.56 -16.41
N LEU A 87 -1.90 11.28 -17.53
CA LEU A 87 -1.69 10.71 -18.87
C LEU A 87 -0.21 10.63 -19.26
N GLN A 88 0.70 11.16 -18.45
CA GLN A 88 2.13 11.03 -18.71
C GLN A 88 2.56 9.57 -18.57
N GLU A 89 3.52 9.17 -19.41
CA GLU A 89 4.12 7.84 -19.30
C GLU A 89 4.92 7.74 -18.01
N VAL A 90 4.82 6.61 -17.34
CA VAL A 90 5.61 6.33 -16.14
C VAL A 90 7.09 6.23 -16.55
N PRO A 91 8.00 7.01 -15.94
CA PRO A 91 9.42 6.95 -16.28
C PRO A 91 10.01 5.59 -15.88
N PRO A 92 10.78 4.93 -16.76
CA PRO A 92 11.51 3.71 -16.38
C PRO A 92 12.53 3.98 -15.26
N PRO A 93 12.80 3.01 -14.35
CA PRO A 93 12.21 1.68 -14.28
C PRO A 93 10.91 1.62 -13.44
N TYR A 94 10.32 2.76 -13.08
CA TYR A 94 9.24 2.83 -12.11
C TYR A 94 7.94 2.21 -12.63
N HIS A 95 7.12 1.71 -11.71
CA HIS A 95 5.80 1.15 -12.03
C HIS A 95 4.63 2.12 -11.77
N ALA A 96 4.91 3.27 -11.15
CA ALA A 96 3.97 4.37 -10.97
C ALA A 96 4.73 5.69 -10.70
N GLY A 97 3.99 6.80 -10.71
CA GLY A 97 4.52 8.15 -10.57
C GLY A 97 4.85 8.78 -11.92
N ILE A 98 5.16 10.07 -11.89
CA ILE A 98 5.38 10.90 -13.09
C ILE A 98 6.79 11.49 -13.14
N THR A 99 7.55 11.40 -12.06
CA THR A 99 8.92 11.93 -11.95
C THR A 99 9.95 10.82 -11.98
N GLU A 100 11.20 11.18 -12.27
CA GLU A 100 12.35 10.26 -12.20
C GLU A 100 12.88 10.05 -10.76
N TYR A 101 12.29 10.71 -9.76
CA TYR A 101 12.76 10.68 -8.36
C TYR A 101 12.31 9.41 -7.64
N ASP A 102 13.26 8.61 -7.17
CA ASP A 102 13.03 7.36 -6.43
C ASP A 102 12.19 7.56 -5.15
N GLU A 103 12.23 8.74 -4.55
CA GLU A 103 11.43 9.12 -3.36
C GLU A 103 9.98 9.52 -3.66
N GLU A 104 9.53 9.56 -4.93
CA GLU A 104 8.15 9.92 -5.27
C GLU A 104 7.16 8.91 -4.65
N ASP A 105 6.37 9.37 -3.69
CA ASP A 105 5.29 8.59 -3.11
C ASP A 105 4.14 8.45 -4.11
N VAL A 106 3.77 7.20 -4.41
CA VAL A 106 2.67 6.85 -5.33
C VAL A 106 1.46 6.24 -4.60
N GLY A 107 1.50 6.21 -3.26
CA GLY A 107 0.41 5.75 -2.39
C GLY A 107 0.23 4.25 -2.37
N TRP A 108 1.19 3.51 -2.90
CA TRP A 108 1.28 2.07 -2.81
C TRP A 108 2.72 1.63 -3.03
N MET A 109 3.09 0.50 -2.42
CA MET A 109 4.39 -0.13 -2.63
C MET A 109 4.23 -1.64 -2.80
N TYR A 110 5.27 -2.29 -3.32
CA TYR A 110 5.38 -3.73 -3.21
C TYR A 110 5.96 -4.11 -1.85
N MET A 111 5.51 -5.22 -1.30
CA MET A 111 6.04 -5.78 -0.06
C MET A 111 5.99 -7.30 -0.13
N SER A 112 7.01 -7.99 0.39
CA SER A 112 6.93 -9.45 0.55
C SER A 112 5.85 -9.77 1.60
N LEU A 113 5.15 -10.90 1.43
CA LEU A 113 4.12 -11.30 2.37
C LEU A 113 4.68 -11.50 3.79
N ASP A 114 5.89 -12.02 3.91
CA ASP A 114 6.56 -12.22 5.20
C ASP A 114 6.85 -10.88 5.88
N ASN A 115 7.37 -9.90 5.13
CA ASN A 115 7.57 -8.54 5.63
C ASN A 115 6.22 -7.98 6.10
N TYR A 116 5.15 -8.08 5.30
CA TYR A 116 3.85 -7.59 5.74
C TYR A 116 3.40 -8.24 7.07
N MET A 117 3.63 -9.53 7.28
CA MET A 117 3.25 -10.19 8.53
C MET A 117 4.05 -9.68 9.73
N GLU A 118 5.35 -9.43 9.56
CA GLU A 118 6.22 -8.82 10.58
C GLU A 118 5.80 -7.36 10.84
N PHE A 119 5.74 -6.57 9.78
CA PHE A 119 5.37 -5.17 9.80
C PHE A 119 3.91 -4.93 10.18
N TYR A 120 2.99 -5.88 10.08
CA TYR A 120 1.61 -5.65 10.52
C TYR A 120 1.53 -5.29 12.02
N THR A 121 2.47 -5.79 12.82
CA THR A 121 2.56 -5.42 14.25
C THR A 121 3.26 -4.07 14.42
N ASP A 122 4.25 -3.78 13.58
CA ASP A 122 5.12 -2.59 13.68
C ASP A 122 4.59 -1.36 12.92
N LEU A 123 3.73 -1.51 11.92
CA LEU A 123 3.04 -0.45 11.17
C LEU A 123 2.10 0.36 12.06
N GLN A 124 1.83 -0.12 13.28
CA GLN A 124 1.16 0.68 14.30
C GLN A 124 2.11 1.73 14.96
N ALA A 125 3.42 1.57 14.78
CA ALA A 125 4.48 2.37 15.38
C ALA A 125 5.41 3.07 14.36
N SER A 126 5.53 2.55 13.14
CA SER A 126 6.29 3.14 12.03
C SER A 126 5.43 4.04 11.15
N ASP A 127 6.01 5.15 10.66
CA ASP A 127 5.34 6.00 9.68
C ASP A 127 5.45 5.40 8.27
N TRP A 128 4.51 5.71 7.38
CA TRP A 128 4.52 5.24 5.99
C TRP A 128 5.83 5.62 5.30
N ASP A 129 6.28 6.86 5.51
CA ASP A 129 7.49 7.41 4.91
C ASP A 129 8.78 6.68 5.35
N ASP A 130 8.78 6.04 6.52
CA ASP A 130 9.93 5.29 7.03
C ASP A 130 10.13 3.94 6.32
N VAL A 131 9.04 3.39 5.77
CA VAL A 131 9.02 2.04 5.15
C VAL A 131 8.68 2.08 3.67
N TYR A 132 8.30 3.25 3.16
CA TYR A 132 7.87 3.41 1.77
C TYR A 132 9.03 3.15 0.82
N MET A 133 8.76 2.31 -0.18
CA MET A 133 9.66 2.04 -1.28
C MET A 133 8.89 2.21 -2.59
N ARG A 134 9.39 3.10 -3.47
CA ARG A 134 8.75 3.33 -4.75
C ARG A 134 8.83 2.05 -5.61
N PRO A 135 7.70 1.59 -6.17
CA PRO A 135 7.70 0.47 -7.11
C PRO A 135 8.63 0.72 -8.32
N PRO A 136 9.47 -0.25 -8.73
CA PRO A 136 9.40 -1.69 -8.43
C PRO A 136 10.24 -2.21 -7.26
N TYR A 137 10.87 -1.34 -6.48
CA TYR A 137 11.75 -1.73 -5.37
C TYR A 137 10.95 -2.34 -4.20
N LEU A 138 11.54 -3.31 -3.48
CA LEU A 138 10.98 -3.82 -2.22
C LEU A 138 11.69 -3.23 -1.00
N ASP A 139 13.00 -3.05 -1.09
CA ASP A 139 13.83 -2.52 0.00
C ASP A 139 14.99 -1.63 -0.50
N GLY A 140 15.11 -1.42 -1.82
CA GLY A 140 16.09 -0.54 -2.43
C GLY A 140 17.44 -1.20 -2.66
N SER A 141 17.59 -2.48 -2.31
CA SER A 141 18.79 -3.26 -2.61
C SER A 141 18.77 -3.87 -4.03
N GLU A 142 17.67 -3.69 -4.76
CA GLU A 142 17.49 -4.22 -6.11
C GLU A 142 18.33 -3.50 -7.18
N ASP A 143 18.76 -4.28 -8.17
CA ASP A 143 19.27 -3.84 -9.47
C ASP A 143 18.30 -4.23 -10.60
N GLU A 144 18.61 -3.82 -11.84
CA GLU A 144 17.76 -4.05 -13.02
C GLU A 144 17.42 -5.53 -13.28
N THR A 145 18.17 -6.48 -12.68
CA THR A 145 17.97 -7.92 -12.87
C THR A 145 17.13 -8.57 -11.79
N ASN A 146 16.83 -7.86 -10.69
CA ASN A 146 16.08 -8.41 -9.58
C ASN A 146 14.95 -7.49 -9.05
N MET A 147 14.62 -6.43 -9.79
CA MET A 147 13.41 -5.64 -9.54
C MET A 147 12.14 -6.48 -9.77
N ILE A 148 11.07 -6.15 -9.04
CA ILE A 148 9.76 -6.77 -9.26
C ILE A 148 9.28 -6.44 -10.66
N GLY A 149 8.81 -7.46 -11.39
CA GLY A 149 8.32 -7.31 -12.76
C GLY A 149 9.40 -7.28 -13.85
N HIS A 150 10.69 -7.41 -13.52
CA HIS A 150 11.77 -7.43 -14.52
C HIS A 150 11.65 -8.56 -15.57
N TRP A 151 10.86 -9.59 -15.29
CA TRP A 151 10.60 -10.72 -16.19
C TRP A 151 9.63 -10.40 -17.33
N ARG A 152 9.03 -9.21 -17.33
CA ARG A 152 8.08 -8.76 -18.35
C ARG A 152 8.75 -8.05 -19.53
#